data_AF-A0A1I7TMJ5-F1
#
_entry.id   AF-A0A1I7TMJ5-F1
#
_cell.length_a   1.000
_cell.length_b   1.000
_cell.length_c   1.000
_cell.angle_alpha   90.00
_cell.angle_beta   90.00
_cell.angle_gamma   90.00
#
_symmetry.space_group_name_H-M   'P 1'
#
loop_
_entity.id
_entity.type
_entity.pdbx_description
1 polymer ?
#
loop_
_entity_poly.entity_id
_entity_poly.type
_entity_poly.pdbx_seq_one_letter_code
_entity_poly.pdbx_strand_id
1 'polypeptide(L)'
;MLGYMSEDGLKTVLDKLKTTETLSIDIAVVDSFRHRNDTMFNVDLVSVDKANWITIDNILDMKNCQTIEITDLAYTEETLNLFILKWINGHFPHLEYSRFETKDQSAADFNVENALKGIEYEFDKEVFRSFKFFKQNVAVEFYAEGGFDIRDKHGKKATCLPITDGDTYYFILFVWTEGMFVQIEDLEQFEENGIV
;
A
#
# COMPACT_ATOMS: atom_id res chain seq x y z
N MET A 1 28.39 -16.24 12.22
CA MET A 1 27.25 -16.29 13.17
C MET A 1 26.63 -14.89 13.16
N LEU A 2 25.65 -14.66 12.28
CA LEU A 2 24.90 -13.40 12.30
C LEU A 2 24.02 -13.43 13.56
N GLY A 3 24.22 -12.47 14.46
CA GLY A 3 23.45 -12.41 15.70
C GLY A 3 22.01 -12.05 15.38
N TYR A 4 21.11 -13.02 15.47
CA TYR A 4 19.67 -12.75 15.38
C TYR A 4 19.27 -11.88 16.57
N MET A 5 18.59 -10.78 16.29
CA MET A 5 17.94 -9.96 17.31
C MET A 5 16.85 -10.82 17.98
N SER A 6 16.82 -10.87 19.31
CA SER A 6 15.72 -11.55 20.02
C SER A 6 14.41 -10.77 19.84
N GLU A 7 13.27 -11.46 19.98
CA GLU A 7 11.96 -10.80 19.91
C GLU A 7 11.82 -9.65 20.91
N ASP A 8 12.28 -9.84 22.16
CA ASP A 8 12.28 -8.78 23.18
C ASP A 8 13.18 -7.60 22.79
N GLY A 9 14.31 -7.89 22.14
CA GLY A 9 15.18 -6.87 21.56
C GLY A 9 14.47 -6.07 20.48
N LEU A 10 13.76 -6.75 19.57
CA LEU A 10 12.99 -6.12 18.51
C LEU A 10 11.85 -5.26 19.07
N LYS A 11 11.04 -5.80 20.00
CA LYS A 11 9.99 -5.03 20.70
C LYS A 11 10.56 -3.78 21.35
N THR A 12 11.69 -3.92 22.06
CA THR A 12 12.38 -2.78 22.70
C THR A 12 12.82 -1.73 21.69
N VAL A 13 13.30 -2.12 20.51
CA VAL A 13 13.66 -1.19 19.43
C VAL A 13 12.41 -0.48 18.91
N LEU A 14 11.37 -1.23 18.58
CA LEU A 14 10.10 -0.70 18.04
C LEU A 14 9.40 0.26 19.03
N ASP A 15 9.52 0.02 20.34
CA ASP A 15 8.96 0.88 21.39
C ASP A 15 9.75 2.19 21.61
N LYS A 16 11.00 2.24 21.14
CA LYS A 16 11.89 3.38 21.34
C LYS A 16 12.16 4.17 20.07
N LEU A 17 11.51 3.81 18.96
CA LEU A 17 11.60 4.55 17.71
C LEU A 17 11.15 6.01 17.91
N LYS A 18 11.94 6.95 17.40
CA LYS A 18 11.66 8.39 17.42
C LYS A 18 11.71 9.02 16.03
N THR A 19 11.85 8.21 14.99
CA THR A 19 11.89 8.67 13.61
C THR A 19 10.54 9.27 13.24
N THR A 20 10.56 10.29 12.39
CA THR A 20 9.36 10.96 11.87
C THR A 20 9.28 10.93 10.35
N GLU A 21 10.38 10.69 9.64
CA GLU A 21 10.41 10.76 8.18
C GLU A 21 10.25 9.38 7.53
N THR A 22 11.17 8.44 7.79
CA THR A 22 11.18 7.14 7.12
C THR A 22 11.49 6.02 8.09
N LEU A 23 10.63 5.00 8.12
CA LEU A 23 10.87 3.74 8.80
C LEU A 23 10.93 2.61 7.77
N SER A 24 12.07 1.92 7.73
CA SER A 24 12.25 0.69 6.94
C SER A 24 12.61 -0.46 7.87
N ILE A 25 11.84 -1.56 7.79
CA ILE A 25 12.03 -2.77 8.59
C ILE A 25 12.13 -3.96 7.63
N ASP A 26 13.29 -4.61 7.58
CA ASP A 26 13.49 -5.88 6.89
C ASP A 26 14.04 -6.91 7.88
N ILE A 27 13.14 -7.51 8.67
CA ILE A 27 13.50 -8.46 9.71
C ILE A 27 12.53 -9.66 9.64
N ALA A 28 13.10 -10.85 9.44
CA ALA A 28 12.33 -12.07 9.53
C ALA A 28 12.05 -12.40 11.00
N VAL A 29 10.78 -12.59 11.34
CA VAL A 29 10.32 -13.01 12.67
C VAL A 29 9.56 -14.32 12.57
N VAL A 30 9.38 -15.01 13.70
CA VAL A 30 8.51 -16.20 13.74
C VAL A 30 7.04 -15.78 13.52
N ASP A 31 6.24 -16.68 12.94
CA ASP A 31 4.86 -16.38 12.56
C ASP A 31 3.94 -15.98 13.72
N SER A 32 4.29 -16.33 14.97
CA SER A 32 3.54 -15.93 16.17
C SER A 32 3.94 -14.57 16.72
N PHE A 33 5.00 -13.94 16.21
CA PHE A 33 5.44 -12.63 16.68
C PHE A 33 4.38 -11.59 16.37
N ARG A 34 3.97 -10.82 17.38
CA ARG A 34 3.07 -9.68 17.21
C ARG A 34 3.57 -8.55 18.09
N HIS A 35 3.51 -7.34 17.55
CA HIS A 35 3.83 -6.12 18.31
C HIS A 35 3.04 -4.94 17.76
N ARG A 36 2.57 -4.09 18.66
CA ARG A 36 1.83 -2.87 18.33
C ARG A 36 2.03 -1.87 19.46
N ASN A 37 2.41 -0.66 19.11
CA ASN A 37 2.39 0.50 20.01
C ASN A 37 1.95 1.74 19.23
N ASP A 38 1.53 2.78 19.94
CA ASP A 38 0.88 3.96 19.31
C ASP A 38 1.86 4.86 18.55
N THR A 39 3.17 4.62 18.62
CA THR A 39 4.21 5.51 18.10
C THR A 39 5.04 4.91 16.98
N MET A 40 5.06 3.59 16.81
CA MET A 40 6.01 2.91 15.94
C MET A 40 5.87 3.25 14.46
N PHE A 41 4.66 3.62 14.01
CA PHE A 41 4.39 4.00 12.62
C PHE A 41 4.00 5.48 12.45
N ASN A 42 4.36 6.33 13.41
CA ASN A 42 4.14 7.76 13.30
C ASN A 42 5.22 8.45 12.45
N VAL A 43 5.28 8.10 11.17
CA VAL A 43 6.26 8.60 10.19
C VAL A 43 5.60 8.95 8.86
N ASP A 44 6.28 9.69 7.99
CA ASP A 44 5.78 10.00 6.65
C ASP A 44 5.80 8.76 5.72
N LEU A 45 6.85 7.95 5.79
CA LEU A 45 7.03 6.74 4.98
C LEU A 45 7.29 5.51 5.84
N VAL A 46 6.47 4.48 5.65
CA VAL A 46 6.69 3.13 6.21
C VAL A 46 6.97 2.15 5.08
N SER A 47 8.04 1.37 5.24
CA SER A 47 8.36 0.20 4.44
C SER A 47 8.63 -0.97 5.37
N VAL A 48 7.85 -2.04 5.29
CA VAL A 48 8.04 -3.26 6.09
C VAL A 48 8.09 -4.46 5.15
N ASP A 49 9.24 -5.13 5.12
CA ASP A 49 9.41 -6.42 4.47
C ASP A 49 9.21 -7.56 5.47
N LYS A 50 8.85 -8.75 4.96
CA LYS A 50 8.55 -9.94 5.78
C LYS A 50 7.48 -9.61 6.83
N ALA A 51 6.38 -9.03 6.38
CA ALA A 51 5.36 -8.41 7.21
C ALA A 51 4.24 -9.35 7.67
N ASN A 52 4.49 -10.66 7.73
CA ASN A 52 3.55 -11.67 8.23
C ASN A 52 3.08 -11.41 9.69
N TRP A 53 3.82 -10.57 10.43
CA TRP A 53 3.48 -10.13 11.78
C TRP A 53 2.67 -8.82 11.85
N ILE A 54 2.57 -8.08 10.74
CA ILE A 54 1.78 -6.85 10.65
C ILE A 54 0.31 -7.22 10.57
N THR A 55 -0.49 -6.64 11.47
CA THR A 55 -1.94 -6.81 11.51
C THR A 55 -2.64 -5.63 10.85
N ILE A 56 -3.94 -5.77 10.57
CA ILE A 56 -4.75 -4.65 10.11
C ILE A 56 -4.73 -3.48 11.10
N ASP A 57 -4.74 -3.74 12.41
CA ASP A 57 -4.66 -2.68 13.42
C ASP A 57 -3.34 -1.91 13.36
N ASN A 58 -2.23 -2.59 13.04
CA ASN A 58 -0.96 -1.91 12.79
C ASN A 58 -1.04 -0.97 11.58
N ILE A 59 -1.69 -1.42 10.49
CA ILE A 59 -1.89 -0.60 9.28
C ILE A 59 -2.80 0.60 9.59
N LEU A 60 -3.86 0.41 10.37
CA LEU A 60 -4.76 1.49 10.77
C LEU A 60 -4.08 2.54 11.68
N ASP A 61 -2.97 2.20 12.32
CA ASP A 61 -2.17 3.17 13.09
C ASP A 61 -1.27 4.06 12.21
N MET A 62 -1.07 3.70 10.94
CA MET A 62 -0.28 4.45 9.96
C MET A 62 -1.01 5.71 9.44
N LYS A 63 -1.88 6.31 10.25
CA LYS A 63 -2.77 7.43 9.88
C LYS A 63 -2.03 8.69 9.40
N ASN A 64 -0.78 8.86 9.82
CA ASN A 64 0.05 10.01 9.45
C ASN A 64 0.96 9.74 8.25
N CYS A 65 0.98 8.51 7.73
CA CYS A 65 1.82 8.15 6.60
C CYS A 65 1.28 8.75 5.30
N GLN A 66 2.21 9.24 4.49
CA GLN A 66 2.00 9.58 3.08
C GLN A 66 2.19 8.34 2.20
N THR A 67 3.17 7.51 2.54
CA THR A 67 3.53 6.29 1.81
C THR A 67 3.56 5.09 2.75
N ILE A 68 2.86 4.03 2.35
CA ILE A 68 2.83 2.73 3.05
C ILE A 68 3.23 1.63 2.07
N GLU A 69 4.32 0.91 2.35
CA GLU A 69 4.74 -0.25 1.56
C GLU A 69 4.91 -1.45 2.49
N ILE A 70 4.10 -2.49 2.31
CA ILE A 70 4.15 -3.69 3.15
C ILE A 70 4.27 -4.92 2.26
N THR A 71 5.36 -5.67 2.45
CA THR A 71 5.69 -6.88 1.69
C THR A 71 5.51 -8.14 2.53
N ASP A 72 5.05 -9.22 1.90
CA ASP A 72 4.66 -10.47 2.58
C ASP A 72 3.55 -10.27 3.62
N LEU A 73 2.56 -9.41 3.31
CA LEU A 73 1.40 -9.18 4.16
C LEU A 73 0.35 -10.27 3.94
N ALA A 74 -0.11 -10.90 5.02
CA ALA A 74 -1.26 -11.80 4.98
C ALA A 74 -2.57 -11.00 4.98
N TYR A 75 -2.93 -10.39 3.84
CA TYR A 75 -4.20 -9.67 3.68
C TYR A 75 -5.28 -10.55 3.04
N THR A 76 -6.53 -10.24 3.36
CA THR A 76 -7.74 -10.74 2.71
C THR A 76 -8.55 -9.58 2.11
N GLU A 77 -9.53 -9.87 1.28
CA GLU A 77 -10.46 -8.85 0.76
C GLU A 77 -11.17 -8.10 1.89
N GLU A 78 -11.50 -8.76 3.00
CA GLU A 78 -12.12 -8.12 4.16
C GLU A 78 -11.17 -7.11 4.83
N THR A 79 -9.90 -7.46 4.98
CA THR A 79 -8.90 -6.54 5.55
C THR A 79 -8.66 -5.33 4.64
N LEU A 80 -8.61 -5.54 3.33
CA LEU A 80 -8.49 -4.45 2.36
C LEU A 80 -9.74 -3.59 2.32
N ASN A 81 -10.93 -4.19 2.38
CA ASN A 81 -12.19 -3.45 2.47
C ASN A 81 -12.20 -2.53 3.70
N LEU A 82 -11.79 -3.04 4.86
CA LEU A 82 -11.68 -2.23 6.07
C LEU A 82 -10.69 -1.07 5.89
N PHE A 83 -9.52 -1.32 5.32
CA PHE A 83 -8.54 -0.27 5.00
C PHE A 83 -9.12 0.81 4.08
N ILE A 84 -9.75 0.41 2.97
CA ILE A 84 -10.35 1.33 1.99
C ILE A 84 -11.49 2.14 2.63
N LEU A 85 -12.38 1.50 3.40
CA LEU A 85 -13.45 2.19 4.12
C LEU A 85 -12.89 3.21 5.12
N LYS A 86 -11.77 2.90 5.79
CA LYS A 86 -11.10 3.85 6.69
C LYS A 86 -10.54 5.04 5.92
N TRP A 87 -9.92 4.81 4.76
CA TRP A 87 -9.48 5.89 3.87
C TRP A 87 -10.65 6.76 3.40
N ILE A 88 -11.75 6.16 2.92
CA ILE A 88 -12.96 6.88 2.50
C ILE A 88 -13.50 7.77 3.62
N ASN A 89 -13.43 7.29 4.87
CA ASN A 89 -13.85 8.05 6.04
C ASN A 89 -12.85 9.11 6.50
N GLY A 90 -11.75 9.32 5.78
CA GLY A 90 -10.72 10.32 6.09
C GLY A 90 -9.81 9.94 7.25
N HIS A 91 -9.68 8.64 7.56
CA HIS A 91 -8.79 8.15 8.63
C HIS A 91 -7.30 8.33 8.27
N PHE A 92 -6.97 8.40 6.98
CA PHE A 92 -5.62 8.60 6.47
C PHE A 92 -5.51 9.93 5.70
N PRO A 93 -5.49 11.09 6.40
CA PRO A 93 -5.55 12.41 5.77
C PRO A 93 -4.36 12.73 4.86
N HIS A 94 -3.20 12.10 5.11
CA HIS A 94 -1.96 12.37 4.39
C HIS A 94 -1.62 11.33 3.32
N LEU A 95 -2.37 10.24 3.23
CA LEU A 95 -2.03 9.15 2.32
C LEU A 95 -2.07 9.61 0.86
N GLU A 96 -0.99 9.30 0.15
CA GLU A 96 -0.82 9.50 -1.29
C GLU A 96 -0.68 8.16 -2.01
N TYR A 97 -0.03 7.19 -1.36
CA TYR A 97 0.26 5.90 -1.95
C TYR A 97 0.33 4.79 -0.89
N SER A 98 -0.30 3.66 -1.17
CA SER A 98 -0.10 2.43 -0.41
C SER A 98 0.06 1.23 -1.33
N ARG A 99 0.97 0.33 -1.00
CA ARG A 99 1.18 -0.96 -1.67
C ARG A 99 1.22 -2.08 -0.64
N PHE A 100 0.37 -3.07 -0.83
CA PHE A 100 0.38 -4.32 -0.09
C PHE A 100 0.73 -5.46 -1.04
N GLU A 101 1.81 -6.18 -0.73
CA GLU A 101 2.32 -7.29 -1.51
C GLU A 101 2.17 -8.60 -0.73
N THR A 102 1.80 -9.67 -1.44
CA THR A 102 1.84 -11.03 -0.91
C THR A 102 2.24 -12.05 -1.98
N LYS A 103 2.86 -13.14 -1.54
CA LYS A 103 3.13 -14.35 -2.35
C LYS A 103 2.28 -15.53 -1.90
N ASP A 104 1.33 -15.29 -1.00
CA ASP A 104 0.38 -16.31 -0.58
C ASP A 104 -0.52 -16.67 -1.75
N GLN A 105 -0.57 -17.96 -2.10
CA GLN A 105 -1.35 -18.46 -3.23
C GLN A 105 -2.87 -18.34 -3.00
N SER A 106 -3.33 -18.11 -1.77
CA SER A 106 -4.73 -17.73 -1.53
C SER A 106 -5.09 -16.39 -2.17
N ALA A 107 -4.11 -15.52 -2.44
CA ALA A 107 -4.32 -14.28 -3.18
C ALA A 107 -4.49 -14.50 -4.70
N ALA A 108 -4.25 -15.71 -5.22
CA ALA A 108 -4.57 -16.05 -6.60
C ALA A 108 -6.07 -15.92 -6.90
N ASP A 109 -6.90 -16.19 -5.90
CA ASP A 109 -8.36 -16.08 -5.98
C ASP A 109 -8.87 -14.68 -5.58
N PHE A 110 -7.97 -13.70 -5.40
CA PHE A 110 -8.31 -12.36 -4.95
C PHE A 110 -9.34 -11.71 -5.89
N ASN A 111 -10.44 -11.24 -5.30
CA ASN A 111 -11.45 -10.49 -6.03
C ASN A 111 -11.56 -9.05 -5.50
N VAL A 112 -11.11 -8.10 -6.32
CA VAL A 112 -11.20 -6.67 -6.02
C VAL A 112 -12.63 -6.19 -5.74
N GLU A 113 -13.66 -6.77 -6.35
CA GLU A 113 -15.06 -6.41 -6.06
C GLU A 113 -15.47 -6.80 -4.62
N ASN A 114 -14.91 -7.89 -4.08
CA ASN A 114 -15.11 -8.23 -2.66
C ASN A 114 -14.41 -7.22 -1.75
N ALA A 115 -13.20 -6.77 -2.12
CA ALA A 115 -12.50 -5.71 -1.40
C ALA A 115 -13.21 -4.35 -1.51
N LEU A 116 -13.95 -4.11 -2.60
CA LEU A 116 -14.76 -2.90 -2.82
C LEU A 116 -16.23 -3.07 -2.42
N LYS A 117 -16.58 -4.15 -1.71
CA LYS A 117 -17.97 -4.40 -1.32
C LYS A 117 -18.56 -3.23 -0.52
N GLY A 118 -19.67 -2.69 -1.00
CA GLY A 118 -20.37 -1.56 -0.38
C GLY A 118 -19.73 -0.19 -0.64
N ILE A 119 -18.74 -0.12 -1.52
CA ILE A 119 -18.09 1.12 -1.96
C ILE A 119 -18.54 1.42 -3.39
N GLU A 120 -18.92 2.67 -3.64
CA GLU A 120 -19.16 3.13 -5.01
C GLU A 120 -17.82 3.30 -5.74
N TYR A 121 -17.72 2.74 -6.95
CA TYR A 121 -16.53 2.86 -7.79
C TYR A 121 -16.89 3.04 -9.26
N GLU A 122 -15.97 3.67 -9.99
CA GLU A 122 -15.96 3.75 -11.45
C GLU A 122 -14.84 2.82 -11.95
N PHE A 123 -15.12 1.94 -12.92
CA PHE A 123 -14.12 1.09 -13.55
C PHE A 123 -14.07 1.39 -15.04
N ASP A 124 -12.88 1.71 -15.52
CA ASP A 124 -12.59 1.87 -16.94
C ASP A 124 -11.31 1.10 -17.23
N LYS A 125 -11.36 0.20 -18.20
CA LYS A 125 -10.22 -0.63 -18.60
C LYS A 125 -9.42 -0.02 -19.75
N GLU A 126 -9.98 0.94 -20.49
CA GLU A 126 -9.40 1.47 -21.74
C GLU A 126 -8.55 2.72 -21.49
N VAL A 127 -8.16 2.93 -20.23
CA VAL A 127 -7.42 4.11 -19.80
C VAL A 127 -6.02 3.74 -19.33
N PHE A 128 -5.05 4.52 -19.77
CA PHE A 128 -3.69 4.49 -19.26
C PHE A 128 -3.52 5.62 -18.24
N ARG A 129 -2.98 5.28 -17.07
CA ARG A 129 -2.84 6.20 -15.95
C ARG A 129 -1.36 6.40 -15.65
N SER A 130 -0.98 7.66 -15.44
CA SER A 130 0.32 8.03 -14.89
C SER A 130 0.12 8.53 -13.47
N PHE A 131 0.70 7.82 -12.51
CA PHE A 131 0.72 8.16 -11.11
C PHE A 131 2.10 8.68 -10.74
N LYS A 132 2.14 9.78 -9.99
CA LYS A 132 3.38 10.35 -9.47
C LYS A 132 3.34 10.38 -7.96
N PHE A 133 4.31 9.76 -7.31
CA PHE A 133 4.40 9.72 -5.86
C PHE A 133 5.85 9.88 -5.40
N PHE A 134 6.04 10.17 -4.11
CA PHE A 134 7.37 10.33 -3.53
C PHE A 134 7.73 9.13 -2.68
N LYS A 135 8.92 8.58 -2.95
CA LYS A 135 9.55 7.53 -2.15
C LYS A 135 10.92 8.02 -1.70
N GLN A 136 11.12 8.16 -0.40
CA GLN A 136 12.38 8.63 0.18
C GLN A 136 12.89 9.93 -0.47
N ASN A 137 11.99 10.90 -0.68
CA ASN A 137 12.25 12.18 -1.37
C ASN A 137 12.62 12.08 -2.86
N VAL A 138 12.43 10.91 -3.49
CA VAL A 138 12.58 10.71 -4.94
C VAL A 138 11.19 10.63 -5.57
N ALA A 139 10.95 11.42 -6.62
CA ALA A 139 9.73 11.32 -7.40
C ALA A 139 9.77 10.06 -8.27
N VAL A 140 8.72 9.25 -8.18
CA VAL A 140 8.54 8.02 -8.96
C VAL A 140 7.29 8.19 -9.82
N GLU A 141 7.40 7.82 -11.09
CA GLU A 141 6.27 7.70 -12.00
C GLU A 141 5.92 6.23 -12.18
N PHE A 142 4.63 5.92 -12.08
CA PHE A 142 4.08 4.59 -12.25
C PHE A 142 2.97 4.62 -13.29
N TYR A 143 3.03 3.70 -14.23
CA TYR A 143 2.09 3.59 -15.34
C TYR A 143 1.25 2.35 -15.16
N ALA A 144 -0.07 2.48 -15.31
CA ALA A 144 -0.99 1.34 -15.22
C ALA A 144 -2.15 1.47 -16.19
N GLU A 145 -2.59 0.32 -16.71
CA GLU A 145 -3.84 0.20 -17.44
C GLU A 145 -5.00 -0.02 -16.46
N GLY A 146 -6.11 0.67 -16.71
CA GLY A 146 -7.37 0.50 -16.01
C GLY A 146 -7.36 0.93 -14.54
N GLY A 147 -8.12 0.21 -13.70
CA GLY A 147 -8.21 0.44 -12.25
C GLY A 147 -9.57 0.91 -11.76
N PHE A 148 -9.76 0.83 -10.44
CA PHE A 148 -11.04 1.10 -9.77
C PHE A 148 -10.98 2.44 -9.06
N ASP A 149 -11.67 3.43 -9.62
CA ASP A 149 -11.72 4.77 -9.07
C ASP A 149 -12.75 4.86 -7.94
N ILE A 150 -12.31 5.30 -6.77
CA ILE A 150 -13.12 5.52 -5.58
C ILE A 150 -12.96 6.96 -5.10
N ARG A 151 -13.86 7.39 -4.20
CA ARG A 151 -13.83 8.74 -3.63
C ARG A 151 -13.98 8.70 -2.12
N ASP A 152 -13.24 9.55 -1.43
CA ASP A 152 -13.45 9.76 0.00
C ASP A 152 -14.70 10.63 0.28
N LYS A 153 -15.04 10.78 1.57
CA LYS A 153 -16.17 11.60 2.02
C LYS A 153 -16.07 13.08 1.66
N HIS A 154 -14.91 13.54 1.20
CA HIS A 154 -14.63 14.91 0.75
C HIS A 154 -14.55 15.02 -0.77
N GLY A 155 -14.75 13.92 -1.51
CA GLY A 155 -14.66 13.85 -2.97
C GLY A 155 -13.24 13.68 -3.51
N LYS A 156 -12.22 13.50 -2.66
CA LYS A 156 -10.85 13.19 -3.08
C LYS A 156 -10.86 11.84 -3.80
N LYS A 157 -10.30 11.79 -5.00
CA LYS A 157 -10.27 10.58 -5.84
C LYS A 157 -9.06 9.71 -5.47
N ALA A 158 -9.24 8.40 -5.46
CA ALA A 158 -8.16 7.41 -5.47
C ALA A 158 -8.44 6.32 -6.52
N THR A 159 -7.39 5.63 -6.97
CA THR A 159 -7.51 4.45 -7.83
C THR A 159 -6.93 3.25 -7.09
N CYS A 160 -7.72 2.19 -6.96
CA CYS A 160 -7.27 0.87 -6.51
C CYS A 160 -6.84 0.04 -7.72
N LEU A 161 -5.66 -0.58 -7.63
CA LEU A 161 -5.06 -1.40 -8.68
C LEU A 161 -4.68 -2.77 -8.09
N PRO A 162 -5.44 -3.82 -8.41
CA PRO A 162 -4.94 -5.19 -8.26
C PRO A 162 -3.96 -5.49 -9.39
N ILE A 163 -2.73 -5.89 -9.04
CA ILE A 163 -1.69 -6.24 -10.02
C ILE A 163 -1.12 -7.59 -9.66
N THR A 164 -0.84 -8.40 -10.68
CA THR A 164 -0.16 -9.68 -10.52
C THR A 164 1.11 -9.67 -11.36
N ASP A 165 2.25 -9.98 -10.75
CA ASP A 165 3.54 -10.17 -11.41
C ASP A 165 4.12 -11.53 -11.01
N GLY A 166 4.03 -12.49 -11.93
CA GLY A 166 4.34 -13.90 -11.64
C GLY A 166 3.49 -14.45 -10.49
N ASP A 167 4.15 -14.95 -9.44
CA ASP A 167 3.50 -15.48 -8.22
C ASP A 167 3.32 -14.41 -7.14
N THR A 168 3.47 -13.13 -7.50
CA THR A 168 3.38 -12.01 -6.55
C THR A 168 2.12 -11.19 -6.84
N TYR A 169 1.33 -10.96 -5.80
CA TYR A 169 0.07 -10.24 -5.87
C TYR A 169 0.20 -8.91 -5.14
N TYR A 170 -0.29 -7.85 -5.77
CA TYR A 170 -0.28 -6.49 -5.25
C TYR A 170 -1.69 -5.94 -5.16
N PHE A 171 -1.97 -5.29 -4.04
CA PHE A 171 -3.03 -4.30 -3.95
C PHE A 171 -2.40 -2.92 -3.77
N ILE A 172 -2.60 -2.05 -4.75
CA ILE A 172 -2.07 -0.69 -4.74
C ILE A 172 -3.22 0.31 -4.69
N LEU A 173 -3.10 1.34 -3.87
CA LEU A 173 -4.01 2.48 -3.86
C LEU A 173 -3.19 3.76 -4.07
N PHE A 174 -3.53 4.48 -5.13
CA PHE A 174 -3.00 5.82 -5.41
C PHE A 174 -4.06 6.87 -5.15
N VAL A 175 -3.72 7.89 -4.39
CA VAL A 175 -4.60 9.05 -4.20
C VAL A 175 -4.21 10.13 -5.21
N TRP A 176 -5.20 10.63 -5.96
CA TRP A 176 -4.95 11.60 -7.03
C TRP A 176 -4.45 12.93 -6.47
N THR A 177 -3.32 13.39 -6.99
CA THR A 177 -2.70 14.69 -6.69
C THR A 177 -2.40 15.45 -7.98
N GLU A 178 -1.95 16.71 -7.85
CA GLU A 178 -1.53 17.52 -8.99
C GLU A 178 -0.37 16.85 -9.75
N GLY A 179 -0.49 16.77 -11.08
CA GLY A 179 0.52 16.15 -11.96
C GLY A 179 0.24 14.69 -12.32
N MET A 180 -0.76 14.05 -11.71
CA MET A 180 -1.29 12.77 -12.20
C MET A 180 -2.29 13.01 -13.32
N PHE A 181 -2.35 12.12 -14.30
CA PHE A 181 -3.29 12.24 -15.42
C PHE A 181 -3.75 10.87 -15.94
N VAL A 182 -4.88 10.89 -16.63
CA VAL A 182 -5.45 9.76 -17.36
C VAL A 182 -5.34 10.07 -18.86
N GLN A 183 -4.86 9.10 -19.64
CA GLN A 183 -4.87 9.13 -21.10
C GLN A 183 -5.81 8.05 -21.60
N ILE A 184 -6.56 8.38 -22.66
CA ILE A 184 -7.38 7.45 -23.44
C ILE A 184 -6.56 7.20 -24.71
N GLU A 185 -6.42 5.95 -25.13
CA GLU A 185 -5.48 5.51 -26.17
C GLU A 185 -5.25 6.50 -27.33
N ASP A 186 -3.98 6.90 -27.49
CA ASP A 186 -3.17 6.66 -28.68
C ASP A 186 -1.83 6.06 -28.18
N LEU A 187 -1.65 4.74 -28.37
CA LEU A 187 -0.59 3.89 -27.79
C LEU A 187 0.85 4.22 -28.23
N GLU A 188 1.07 5.21 -29.10
CA GLU A 188 2.36 5.46 -29.74
C GLU A 188 3.43 6.14 -28.85
N GLN A 189 3.10 6.58 -27.62
CA GLN A 189 4.04 7.33 -26.77
C GLN A 189 4.72 6.54 -25.64
N PHE A 190 4.27 5.33 -25.30
CA PHE A 190 4.84 4.57 -24.19
C PHE A 190 5.86 3.49 -24.61
N GLU A 191 5.81 3.00 -25.84
CA GLU A 191 6.79 2.01 -26.33
C GLU A 191 8.23 2.56 -26.41
N GLU A 192 8.43 3.87 -26.47
CA GLU A 192 9.77 4.48 -26.45
C GLU A 192 10.42 4.52 -25.06
N ASN A 193 9.66 4.32 -23.97
CA ASN A 193 10.18 4.46 -22.60
C ASN A 193 10.29 3.14 -21.80
N GLY A 194 9.95 1.99 -22.41
CA GLY A 194 10.45 0.68 -22.00
C GLY A 194 10.20 0.23 -20.56
N ILE A 195 8.94 0.17 -20.11
CA ILE A 195 8.56 -0.53 -18.87
C ILE A 195 7.25 -1.29 -19.11
N VAL A 196 7.35 -2.63 -19.10
CA VAL A 196 6.26 -3.59 -18.89
C VAL A 196 6.30 -3.97 -17.42
#